data_AF-A0A966MCS9-F1
#
_entry.id   AF-A0A966MCS9-F1
#
_cell.length_a   1.000
_cell.length_b   1.000
_cell.length_c   1.000
_cell.angle_alpha   90.00
_cell.angle_beta   90.00
_cell.angle_gamma   90.00
#
_symmetry.space_group_name_H-M   'P 1'
#
loop_
_entity.id
_entity.type
_entity.pdbx_description
1 polymer ?
#
loop_
_entity_poly.entity_id
_entity_poly.type
_entity_poly.pdbx_seq_one_letter_code
_entity_poly.pdbx_strand_id
1 'polypeptide(L)'
;MSSVNAIKKEAVIFRMVTAQKMCVHGLKAKDLLQRKGYHVTDNHLTCPEEIAAFKAQHGVQTVPQIFIDDIRVGGFDDLQHFLGIGNRRQDETTYTPVIVLFIIAAAFALNAMLIAQVDVSLTRFLELFISSSMVLLGLQKLQDIDRFATMFMSYDLLAQRWVRYAYVYPFIECGAGILMMTGTLTIISAPITLVAASIGAISVFKAVYVDKRELKCACVGGDSKVPLGFVSLLENVMMVLMAVWMLNNVQKLTGLELRILIPILVLIAAIDLYINYGRVNSSVAEAEQSEALVQIEIPSELSGLATIGKRGFDKNCAACHGENAVGQDGVAPP
;
A
#
# COMPACT_ATOMS: atom_id res chain seq x y z
N MET A 1 51.22 27.54 19.82
CA MET A 1 50.84 26.41 18.96
C MET A 1 50.22 25.34 19.85
N SER A 2 48.89 25.26 19.91
CA SER A 2 48.19 24.15 20.56
C SER A 2 47.05 23.75 19.64
N SER A 3 47.35 22.86 18.70
CA SER A 3 46.34 22.18 17.90
C SER A 3 45.56 21.24 18.82
N VAL A 4 44.38 21.68 19.26
CA VAL A 4 43.37 20.78 19.82
C VAL A 4 43.07 19.77 18.72
N ASN A 5 43.51 18.52 18.91
CA ASN A 5 43.14 17.41 18.05
C ASN A 5 41.61 17.39 17.95
N ALA A 6 41.07 17.73 16.78
CA ALA A 6 39.68 17.47 16.50
C ALA A 6 39.47 15.97 16.65
N ILE A 7 38.70 15.56 17.67
CA ILE A 7 38.34 14.16 17.89
C ILE A 7 37.70 13.67 16.60
N LYS A 8 38.43 12.84 15.84
CA LYS A 8 37.88 12.19 14.65
C LYS A 8 36.83 11.23 15.15
N LYS A 9 35.58 11.55 14.86
CA LYS A 9 34.45 10.68 15.15
C LYS A 9 34.50 9.52 14.18
N GLU A 10 34.91 8.34 14.61
CA GLU A 10 35.03 7.17 13.76
C GLU A 10 33.84 6.22 13.98
N ALA A 11 33.29 5.70 12.89
CA ALA A 11 32.22 4.72 12.94
C ALA A 11 32.49 3.61 11.94
N VAL A 12 32.24 2.37 12.36
CA VAL A 12 32.34 1.19 11.50
C VAL A 12 30.94 0.61 11.33
N ILE A 13 30.56 0.33 10.09
CA ILE A 13 29.30 -0.32 9.78
C ILE A 13 29.55 -1.63 9.04
N PHE A 14 28.89 -2.69 9.51
CA PHE A 14 28.80 -3.96 8.80
C PHE A 14 27.40 -4.11 8.24
N ARG A 15 27.27 -4.17 6.91
CA ARG A 15 25.96 -4.32 6.25
C ARG A 15 26.03 -5.34 5.12
N MET A 16 24.89 -5.99 4.88
CA MET A 16 24.76 -6.93 3.78
C MET A 16 24.70 -6.19 2.43
N VAL A 17 25.55 -6.59 1.49
CA VAL A 17 25.54 -6.12 0.10
C VAL A 17 25.73 -7.34 -0.79
N THR A 18 24.62 -7.94 -1.20
CA THR A 18 24.63 -9.10 -2.10
C THR A 18 24.16 -8.68 -3.49
N ALA A 19 24.44 -9.49 -4.51
CA ALA A 19 23.93 -9.25 -5.86
C ALA A 19 22.39 -9.18 -5.93
N GLN A 20 21.68 -9.91 -5.06
CA GLN A 20 20.21 -9.95 -5.06
C GLN A 20 19.55 -8.98 -4.08
N LYS A 21 20.24 -8.55 -3.01
CA LYS A 21 19.62 -7.78 -1.91
C LYS A 21 20.54 -6.72 -1.32
N MET A 22 20.07 -5.47 -1.40
CA MET A 22 20.70 -4.28 -0.81
C MET A 22 20.16 -4.03 0.61
N CYS A 23 21.05 -3.86 1.59
CA CYS A 23 20.66 -3.51 2.95
C CYS A 23 20.25 -2.02 3.08
N VAL A 24 18.94 -1.76 3.00
CA VAL A 24 18.35 -0.41 3.09
C VAL A 24 18.68 0.28 4.42
N HIS A 25 18.56 -0.44 5.55
CA HIS A 25 18.87 0.11 6.87
C HIS A 25 20.36 0.42 7.04
N GLY A 26 21.25 -0.36 6.43
CA GLY A 26 22.69 -0.10 6.45
C GLY A 26 23.04 1.17 5.68
N LEU A 27 22.39 1.40 4.53
CA LEU A 27 22.59 2.63 3.76
C LEU A 27 22.08 3.86 4.51
N LYS A 28 20.91 3.77 5.15
CA LYS A 28 20.38 4.85 6.00
C LYS A 28 21.30 5.16 7.19
N ALA A 29 21.86 4.13 7.84
CA ALA A 29 22.81 4.28 8.94
C ALA A 29 24.09 5.00 8.49
N LYS A 30 24.65 4.58 7.34
CA LYS A 30 25.84 5.21 6.74
C LYS A 30 25.62 6.70 6.45
N ASP A 31 24.53 7.04 5.76
CA ASP A 31 24.18 8.43 5.46
C ASP A 31 23.97 9.26 6.74
N LEU A 32 23.30 8.69 7.74
CA LEU A 32 23.06 9.37 9.01
C LEU A 32 24.37 9.69 9.76
N LEU A 33 25.28 8.73 9.85
CA LEU A 33 26.60 8.91 10.47
C LEU A 33 27.41 9.99 9.73
N GLN A 34 27.44 9.94 8.39
CA GLN A 34 28.13 10.94 7.57
C GLN A 34 27.58 12.35 7.80
N ARG A 35 26.25 12.52 7.88
CA ARG A 35 25.61 13.82 8.18
C ARG A 35 25.92 14.35 9.59
N LYS A 36 26.22 13.46 10.54
CA LYS A 36 26.63 13.82 11.91
C LYS A 36 28.14 14.04 12.06
N GLY A 37 28.88 13.99 10.94
CA GLY A 37 30.32 14.26 10.89
C GLY A 37 31.20 13.08 11.27
N TYR A 38 30.68 11.85 11.24
CA TYR A 38 31.49 10.65 11.44
C TYR A 38 32.24 10.28 10.14
N HIS A 39 33.48 9.83 10.29
CA HIS A 39 34.17 9.08 9.26
C HIS A 39 33.70 7.63 9.32
N VAL A 40 33.08 7.14 8.24
CA VAL A 40 32.40 5.84 8.23
C VAL A 40 33.18 4.82 7.41
N THR A 41 33.66 3.77 8.07
CA THR A 41 34.21 2.57 7.44
C THR A 41 33.07 1.61 7.12
N ASP A 42 32.81 1.38 5.82
CA ASP A 42 31.66 0.61 5.32
C ASP A 42 32.09 -0.80 4.89
N ASN A 43 31.92 -1.77 5.79
CA ASN A 43 32.26 -3.18 5.56
C ASN A 43 31.05 -3.94 5.01
N HIS A 44 31.24 -4.57 3.85
CA HIS A 44 30.17 -5.28 3.14
C HIS A 44 30.26 -6.76 3.39
N LEU A 45 29.16 -7.35 3.86
CA LEU A 45 28.98 -8.79 3.95
C LEU A 45 28.31 -9.25 2.64
N THR A 46 29.02 -10.01 1.83
CA THR A 46 28.70 -10.22 0.41
C THR A 46 28.07 -11.58 0.11
N CYS A 47 28.22 -12.57 1.01
CA CYS A 47 27.60 -13.88 0.87
C CYS A 47 26.84 -14.32 2.14
N PRO A 48 25.87 -15.24 2.03
CA PRO A 48 25.10 -15.75 3.18
C PRO A 48 25.97 -16.35 4.30
N GLU A 49 27.05 -17.04 3.93
CA GLU A 49 27.99 -17.66 4.87
C GLU A 49 28.71 -16.60 5.71
N GLU A 50 29.19 -15.53 5.08
CA GLU A 50 29.85 -14.40 5.76
C GLU A 50 28.87 -13.69 6.71
N ILE A 51 27.62 -13.52 6.29
CA ILE A 51 26.57 -12.93 7.14
C ILE A 51 26.27 -13.82 8.35
N ALA A 52 26.16 -15.13 8.14
CA ALA A 52 25.92 -16.09 9.21
C ALA A 52 27.10 -16.14 10.19
N ALA A 53 28.33 -16.17 9.69
CA ALA A 53 29.55 -16.12 10.48
C ALA A 53 29.63 -14.83 11.30
N PHE A 54 29.38 -13.68 10.68
CA PHE A 54 29.37 -12.39 11.37
C PHE A 54 28.32 -12.35 12.51
N LYS A 55 27.11 -12.84 12.24
CA LYS A 55 26.02 -12.94 13.22
C LYS A 55 26.40 -13.83 14.41
N ALA A 56 26.99 -14.99 14.13
CA ALA A 56 27.43 -15.92 15.17
C ALA A 56 28.56 -15.33 16.01
N GLN A 57 29.58 -14.74 15.38
CA GLN A 57 30.73 -14.13 16.04
C GLN A 57 30.33 -12.99 16.99
N HIS A 58 29.36 -12.16 16.58
CA HIS A 58 28.94 -10.99 17.35
C HIS A 58 27.69 -11.24 18.21
N GLY A 59 27.11 -12.45 18.16
CA GLY A 59 25.89 -12.81 18.89
C GLY A 59 24.68 -11.94 18.52
N VAL A 60 24.51 -11.60 17.23
CA VAL A 60 23.42 -10.74 16.72
C VAL A 60 22.53 -11.47 15.73
N GLN A 61 21.24 -11.14 15.70
CA GLN A 61 20.30 -11.77 14.76
C GLN A 61 20.18 -11.04 13.42
N THR A 62 20.52 -9.74 13.40
CA THR A 62 20.27 -8.85 12.25
C THR A 62 21.50 -8.03 11.88
N VAL A 63 21.52 -7.58 10.63
CA VAL A 63 22.46 -6.57 10.10
C VAL A 63 21.61 -5.42 9.51
N PRO A 64 22.07 -4.16 9.53
CA PRO A 64 23.43 -3.72 9.82
C PRO A 64 23.78 -3.75 11.31
N GLN A 65 25.08 -3.80 11.62
CA GLN A 65 25.62 -3.51 12.94
C GLN A 65 26.57 -2.33 12.87
N ILE A 66 26.36 -1.35 13.74
CA ILE A 66 27.13 -0.11 13.83
C ILE A 66 27.98 -0.13 15.11
N PHE A 67 29.24 0.28 14.95
CA PHE A 67 30.22 0.49 16.01
C PHE A 67 30.70 1.94 15.94
N ILE A 68 30.80 2.61 17.09
CA ILE A 68 31.33 3.96 17.22
C ILE A 68 32.39 3.92 18.30
N ASP A 69 33.60 4.39 18.00
CA ASP A 69 34.74 4.37 18.93
C ASP A 69 34.94 2.97 19.59
N ASP A 70 34.89 1.91 18.77
CA ASP A 70 34.97 0.49 19.16
C ASP A 70 33.83 -0.04 20.06
N ILE A 71 32.84 0.79 20.39
CA ILE A 71 31.65 0.39 21.15
C ILE A 71 30.54 0.00 20.18
N ARG A 72 29.97 -1.19 20.35
CA ARG A 72 28.81 -1.65 19.57
C ARG A 72 27.58 -0.84 19.95
N VAL A 73 27.07 -0.07 18.99
CA VAL A 73 25.82 0.69 19.11
C VAL A 73 24.62 -0.20 18.83
N GLY A 74 24.70 -1.07 17.82
CA GLY A 74 23.61 -1.99 17.45
C GLY A 74 23.11 -1.76 16.02
N GLY A 75 21.80 -1.88 15.81
CA GLY A 75 21.15 -1.66 14.52
C GLY A 75 20.89 -0.19 14.20
N PHE A 76 20.13 0.07 13.13
CA PHE A 76 19.79 1.44 12.74
C PHE A 76 18.94 2.18 13.78
N ASP A 77 17.97 1.49 14.40
CA ASP A 77 17.14 2.06 15.47
C ASP A 77 17.97 2.45 16.69
N ASP A 78 18.93 1.60 17.09
CA ASP A 78 19.83 1.86 18.21
C ASP A 78 20.75 3.05 17.91
N LEU A 79 21.21 3.19 16.67
CA LEU A 79 21.99 4.34 16.22
C LEU A 79 21.19 5.65 16.30
N GLN A 80 19.91 5.64 15.92
CA GLN A 80 19.06 6.82 16.07
C GLN A 80 18.94 7.22 17.54
N HIS A 81 18.72 6.24 18.43
CA HIS A 81 18.67 6.47 19.87
C HIS A 81 20.01 7.01 20.42
N PHE A 82 21.13 6.42 20.03
CA PHE A 82 22.48 6.86 20.42
C PHE A 82 22.75 8.32 20.03
N LEU A 83 22.29 8.74 18.85
CA LEU A 83 22.46 10.11 18.36
C LEU A 83 21.43 11.10 18.93
N GLY A 84 20.58 10.68 19.85
CA GLY A 84 19.50 11.50 20.41
C GLY A 84 18.44 11.90 19.38
N ILE A 85 18.37 11.18 18.26
CA ILE A 85 17.34 11.40 17.25
C ILE A 85 16.14 10.59 17.71
N GLY A 86 15.14 11.29 18.24
CA GLY A 86 13.90 10.68 18.72
C GLY A 86 13.40 9.66 17.72
N ASN A 87 13.42 8.38 18.10
CA ASN A 87 12.94 7.34 17.23
C ASN A 87 11.42 7.40 17.30
N ARG A 88 10.77 7.75 16.19
CA ARG A 88 9.31 7.68 16.09
C ARG A 88 8.98 6.19 16.27
N ARG A 89 8.35 5.79 17.38
CA ARG A 89 8.03 4.37 17.58
C ARG A 89 7.28 3.88 16.35
N GLN A 90 7.52 2.63 15.93
CA GLN A 90 6.86 2.08 14.75
C GLN A 90 5.32 2.15 14.83
N ASP A 91 4.76 2.30 16.03
CA ASP A 91 3.32 2.44 16.28
C ASP A 91 2.80 3.87 16.50
N GLU A 92 3.64 4.91 16.36
CA GLU A 92 3.16 6.28 16.52
C GLU A 92 2.26 6.72 15.37
N THR A 93 1.08 7.25 15.73
CA THR A 93 0.12 7.76 14.76
C THR A 93 0.65 8.99 14.04
N THR A 94 0.38 9.10 12.74
CA THR A 94 0.78 10.27 11.95
C THR A 94 -0.34 10.77 11.05
N TYR A 95 -0.51 12.09 11.00
CA TYR A 95 -1.44 12.76 10.08
C TYR A 95 -0.75 13.26 8.81
N THR A 96 0.58 13.17 8.70
CA THR A 96 1.35 13.72 7.58
C THR A 96 0.82 13.26 6.21
N PRO A 97 0.55 11.96 5.97
CA PRO A 97 0.04 11.52 4.67
C PRO A 97 -1.31 12.15 4.31
N VAL A 98 -2.20 12.32 5.29
CA VAL A 98 -3.53 12.92 5.09
C VAL A 98 -3.43 14.42 4.81
N ILE A 99 -2.60 15.13 5.58
CA ILE A 99 -2.39 16.57 5.37
C ILE A 99 -1.82 16.81 3.97
N VAL A 100 -0.82 16.03 3.55
CA VAL A 100 -0.24 16.12 2.21
C VAL A 100 -1.31 15.85 1.14
N LEU A 101 -2.16 14.83 1.34
CA LEU A 101 -3.25 14.52 0.42
C LEU A 101 -4.22 15.70 0.26
N PHE A 102 -4.69 16.30 1.36
CA PHE A 102 -5.60 17.45 1.28
C PHE A 102 -4.92 18.70 0.70
N ILE A 103 -3.63 18.93 0.97
CA ILE A 103 -2.89 20.03 0.32
C ILE A 103 -2.84 19.81 -1.20
N ILE A 104 -2.54 18.59 -1.65
CA ILE A 104 -2.52 18.25 -3.07
C ILE A 104 -3.92 18.39 -3.68
N ALA A 105 -4.98 17.94 -2.98
CA ALA A 105 -6.36 18.10 -3.43
C ALA A 105 -6.74 19.58 -3.59
N ALA A 106 -6.35 20.44 -2.65
CA ALA A 106 -6.58 21.88 -2.73
C ALA A 106 -5.80 22.52 -3.89
N ALA A 107 -4.56 22.08 -4.11
CA ALA A 107 -3.76 22.52 -5.26
C ALA A 107 -4.40 22.09 -6.59
N PHE A 108 -4.92 20.86 -6.69
CA PHE A 108 -5.66 20.39 -7.86
C PHE A 108 -6.92 21.21 -8.10
N ALA A 109 -7.71 21.48 -7.07
CA ALA A 109 -8.91 22.30 -7.17
C ALA A 109 -8.58 23.70 -7.70
N LEU A 110 -7.57 24.36 -7.12
CA LEU A 110 -7.13 25.67 -7.57
C LEU A 110 -6.62 25.64 -9.02
N ASN A 111 -5.78 24.66 -9.38
CA ASN A 111 -5.28 24.53 -10.75
C ASN A 111 -6.40 24.28 -11.76
N ALA A 112 -7.39 23.44 -11.42
CA ALA A 112 -8.54 23.18 -12.28
C ALA A 112 -9.36 24.47 -12.53
N MET A 113 -9.55 25.31 -11.51
CA MET A 113 -10.20 26.62 -11.66
C MET A 113 -9.40 27.56 -12.57
N LEU A 114 -8.08 27.64 -12.37
CA LEU A 114 -7.19 28.48 -13.18
C LEU A 114 -7.15 28.03 -14.65
N ILE A 115 -7.07 26.72 -14.91
CA ILE A 115 -7.04 26.15 -16.27
C ILE A 115 -8.38 26.40 -16.98
N ALA A 116 -9.50 26.21 -16.28
CA ALA A 116 -10.81 26.40 -16.89
C ALA A 116 -11.09 27.87 -17.22
N GLN A 117 -10.37 28.83 -16.60
CA GLN A 117 -10.66 30.26 -16.67
C GLN A 117 -12.12 30.58 -16.28
N VAL A 118 -12.69 29.78 -15.36
CA VAL A 118 -14.08 29.88 -14.90
C VAL A 118 -14.13 30.36 -13.45
N ASP A 119 -15.26 30.95 -13.06
CA ASP A 119 -15.73 31.29 -11.71
C ASP A 119 -14.76 30.97 -10.55
N VAL A 120 -14.13 32.02 -10.00
CA VAL A 120 -13.19 31.93 -8.86
C VAL A 120 -13.94 32.00 -7.52
N SER A 121 -15.15 31.45 -7.45
CA SER A 121 -15.95 31.44 -6.23
C SER A 121 -15.44 30.42 -5.21
N LEU A 122 -15.60 30.74 -3.93
CA LEU A 122 -15.31 29.80 -2.83
C LEU A 122 -16.12 28.52 -2.96
N THR A 123 -17.37 28.62 -3.44
CA THR A 123 -18.23 27.47 -3.71
C THR A 123 -17.59 26.53 -4.72
N ARG A 124 -17.13 27.05 -5.87
CA ARG A 124 -16.50 26.23 -6.91
C ARG A 124 -15.21 25.59 -6.43
N PHE A 125 -14.42 26.32 -5.64
CA PHE A 125 -13.24 25.78 -4.99
C PHE A 125 -13.58 24.60 -4.06
N LEU A 126 -14.59 24.75 -3.20
CA LEU A 126 -15.01 23.69 -2.27
C LEU A 126 -15.52 22.45 -3.00
N GLU A 127 -16.29 22.61 -4.08
CA GLU A 127 -16.76 21.48 -4.91
C GLU A 127 -15.60 20.67 -5.51
N LEU A 128 -14.63 21.37 -6.11
CA LEU A 128 -13.46 20.75 -6.72
C LEU A 128 -12.51 20.18 -5.66
N PHE A 129 -12.38 20.82 -4.51
CA PHE A 129 -11.57 20.35 -3.40
C PHE A 129 -12.11 19.04 -2.80
N ILE A 130 -13.41 18.97 -2.53
CA ILE A 130 -14.05 17.78 -1.96
C ILE A 130 -13.96 16.63 -2.96
N SER A 131 -14.31 16.86 -4.24
CA SER A 131 -14.23 15.80 -5.25
C SER A 131 -12.79 15.34 -5.52
N SER A 132 -11.81 16.26 -5.58
CA SER A 132 -10.39 15.90 -5.68
C SER A 132 -9.93 15.05 -4.49
N SER A 133 -10.36 15.41 -3.28
CA SER A 133 -10.03 14.65 -2.07
C SER A 133 -10.62 13.24 -2.11
N MET A 134 -11.88 13.09 -2.53
CA MET A 134 -12.54 11.79 -2.71
C MET A 134 -11.82 10.91 -3.74
N VAL A 135 -11.39 11.48 -4.86
CA VAL A 135 -10.62 10.73 -5.88
C VAL A 135 -9.30 10.25 -5.32
N LEU A 136 -8.55 11.11 -4.61
CA LEU A 136 -7.26 10.74 -4.05
C LEU A 136 -7.41 9.70 -2.93
N LEU A 137 -8.38 9.84 -2.03
CA LEU A 137 -8.65 8.84 -0.97
C LEU A 137 -9.16 7.52 -1.55
N GLY A 138 -10.09 7.58 -2.51
CA GLY A 138 -10.57 6.43 -3.25
C GLY A 138 -9.43 5.67 -3.96
N LEU A 139 -8.49 6.40 -4.58
CA LEU A 139 -7.29 5.80 -5.18
C LEU A 139 -6.44 5.05 -4.15
N GLN A 140 -6.22 5.61 -2.95
CA GLN A 140 -5.45 4.92 -1.90
C GLN A 140 -6.13 3.63 -1.45
N LYS A 141 -7.47 3.59 -1.44
CA LYS A 141 -8.25 2.38 -1.12
C LYS A 141 -8.16 1.34 -2.23
N LEU A 142 -8.06 1.78 -3.48
CA LEU A 142 -7.95 0.90 -4.66
C LEU A 142 -6.56 0.28 -4.85
N GLN A 143 -5.49 0.86 -4.27
CA GLN A 143 -4.14 0.29 -4.38
C GLN A 143 -4.00 -1.10 -3.74
N ASP A 144 -4.76 -1.36 -2.67
CA ASP A 144 -4.79 -2.64 -1.98
C ASP A 144 -6.20 -2.87 -1.41
N ILE A 145 -7.07 -3.39 -2.27
CA ILE A 145 -8.50 -3.56 -1.99
C ILE A 145 -8.72 -4.59 -0.88
N ASP A 146 -7.96 -5.69 -0.86
CA ASP A 146 -8.11 -6.74 0.14
C ASP A 146 -7.79 -6.22 1.54
N ARG A 147 -6.68 -5.48 1.67
CA ARG A 147 -6.29 -4.89 2.94
C ARG A 147 -7.24 -3.78 3.37
N PHE A 148 -7.71 -2.96 2.42
CA PHE A 148 -8.77 -1.97 2.69
C PHE A 148 -10.04 -2.66 3.20
N ALA A 149 -10.57 -3.65 2.48
CA ALA A 149 -11.81 -4.33 2.81
C ALA A 149 -11.75 -4.97 4.19
N THR A 150 -10.62 -5.62 4.50
CA THR A 150 -10.35 -6.21 5.82
C THR A 150 -10.44 -5.18 6.94
N MET A 151 -9.79 -4.02 6.76
CA MET A 151 -9.81 -2.93 7.75
C MET A 151 -11.20 -2.27 7.84
N PHE A 152 -11.85 -2.03 6.71
CA PHE A 152 -13.15 -1.37 6.61
C PHE A 152 -14.26 -2.18 7.31
N MET A 153 -14.25 -3.50 7.17
CA MET A 153 -15.18 -4.40 7.86
C MET A 153 -15.06 -4.35 9.40
N SER A 154 -13.93 -3.92 9.95
CA SER A 154 -13.75 -3.85 11.41
C SER A 154 -14.67 -2.84 12.10
N TYR A 155 -15.20 -1.86 11.35
CA TYR A 155 -16.07 -0.81 11.88
C TYR A 155 -17.31 -0.50 11.03
N ASP A 156 -17.29 -0.70 9.71
CA ASP A 156 -18.43 -0.35 8.85
C ASP A 156 -19.61 -1.32 9.03
N LEU A 157 -20.78 -0.77 9.37
CA LEU A 157 -21.97 -1.55 9.72
C LEU A 157 -22.54 -2.32 8.53
N LEU A 158 -22.49 -1.75 7.33
CA LEU A 158 -22.99 -2.41 6.12
C LEU A 158 -21.98 -3.45 5.62
N ALA A 159 -20.69 -3.15 5.69
CA ALA A 159 -19.63 -4.09 5.34
C ALA A 159 -19.62 -5.33 6.24
N GLN A 160 -19.91 -5.17 7.54
CA GLN A 160 -20.09 -6.30 8.47
C GLN A 160 -21.26 -7.21 8.10
N ARG A 161 -22.32 -6.65 7.51
CA ARG A 161 -23.51 -7.40 7.08
C ARG A 161 -23.34 -8.00 5.67
N TRP A 162 -22.62 -7.30 4.80
CA TRP A 162 -22.43 -7.66 3.41
C TRP A 162 -20.97 -7.45 2.98
N VAL A 163 -20.15 -8.47 3.13
CA VAL A 163 -18.69 -8.41 2.85
C VAL A 163 -18.37 -7.87 1.46
N ARG A 164 -19.15 -8.23 0.43
CA ARG A 164 -18.91 -7.74 -0.95
C ARG A 164 -19.04 -6.22 -1.08
N TYR A 165 -19.82 -5.56 -0.21
CA TYR A 165 -19.88 -4.11 -0.17
C TYR A 165 -18.52 -3.48 0.14
N ALA A 166 -17.72 -4.10 1.02
CA ALA A 166 -16.39 -3.61 1.37
C ALA A 166 -15.46 -3.52 0.15
N TYR A 167 -15.60 -4.44 -0.80
CA TYR A 167 -14.84 -4.47 -2.05
C TYR A 167 -15.34 -3.45 -3.08
N VAL A 168 -16.64 -3.11 -3.03
CA VAL A 168 -17.26 -2.17 -3.98
C VAL A 168 -17.11 -0.72 -3.52
N TYR A 169 -17.03 -0.48 -2.20
CA TYR A 169 -16.98 0.86 -1.61
C TYR A 169 -15.87 1.77 -2.18
N PRO A 170 -14.61 1.33 -2.38
CA PRO A 170 -13.56 2.15 -2.97
C PRO A 170 -13.92 2.69 -4.37
N PHE A 171 -14.63 1.88 -5.17
CA PHE A 171 -15.08 2.26 -6.50
C PHE A 171 -16.24 3.26 -6.44
N ILE A 172 -17.15 3.09 -5.48
CA ILE A 172 -18.22 4.07 -5.24
C ILE A 172 -17.61 5.43 -4.94
N GLU A 173 -16.64 5.50 -4.02
CA GLU A 173 -16.06 6.75 -3.59
C GLU A 173 -15.20 7.42 -4.69
N CYS A 174 -14.29 6.67 -5.30
CA CYS A 174 -13.43 7.19 -6.36
C CYS A 174 -14.28 7.60 -7.58
N GLY A 175 -15.20 6.73 -8.01
CA GLY A 175 -16.10 6.98 -9.13
C GLY A 175 -17.02 8.17 -8.87
N ALA A 176 -17.59 8.28 -7.67
CA ALA A 176 -18.37 9.45 -7.27
C ALA A 176 -17.53 10.72 -7.33
N GLY A 177 -16.32 10.73 -6.78
CA GLY A 177 -15.41 11.89 -6.86
C GLY A 177 -15.18 12.35 -8.29
N ILE A 178 -14.88 11.43 -9.22
CA ILE A 178 -14.65 11.75 -10.65
C ILE A 178 -15.92 12.36 -11.29
N LEU A 179 -17.07 11.73 -11.05
CA LEU A 179 -18.36 12.16 -11.61
C LEU A 179 -18.78 13.53 -11.04
N MET A 180 -18.57 13.73 -9.75
CA MET A 180 -18.94 14.95 -9.04
C MET A 180 -18.05 16.13 -9.46
N MET A 181 -16.76 15.91 -9.74
CA MET A 181 -15.83 16.92 -10.25
C MET A 181 -16.32 17.59 -11.54
N THR A 182 -16.85 16.79 -12.46
CA THR A 182 -17.34 17.25 -13.77
C THR A 182 -18.82 17.62 -13.77
N GLY A 183 -19.53 17.40 -12.66
CA GLY A 183 -20.98 17.58 -12.57
C GLY A 183 -21.75 16.59 -13.45
N THR A 184 -21.18 15.41 -13.67
CA THR A 184 -21.68 14.40 -14.60
C THR A 184 -22.33 13.23 -13.86
N LEU A 185 -23.42 12.66 -14.39
CA LEU A 185 -24.20 11.57 -13.78
C LEU A 185 -24.56 11.81 -12.29
N THR A 186 -24.71 13.06 -11.89
CA THR A 186 -24.93 13.49 -10.50
C THR A 186 -26.22 12.94 -9.92
N ILE A 187 -27.24 12.72 -10.76
CA ILE A 187 -28.49 12.08 -10.38
C ILE A 187 -28.32 10.63 -9.92
N ILE A 188 -27.23 9.96 -10.32
CA ILE A 188 -26.90 8.59 -9.92
C ILE A 188 -25.82 8.62 -8.83
N SER A 189 -24.72 9.34 -9.06
CA SER A 189 -23.58 9.34 -8.15
C SER A 189 -23.90 10.00 -6.81
N ALA A 190 -24.68 11.08 -6.77
CA ALA A 190 -24.99 11.78 -5.53
C ALA A 190 -25.88 10.95 -4.59
N PRO A 191 -26.99 10.29 -5.04
CA PRO A 191 -27.75 9.40 -4.16
C PRO A 191 -26.93 8.22 -3.62
N ILE A 192 -26.15 7.55 -4.47
CA ILE A 192 -25.31 6.42 -4.05
C ILE A 192 -24.31 6.87 -2.98
N THR A 193 -23.63 8.00 -3.23
CA THR A 193 -22.68 8.58 -2.28
C THR A 193 -23.36 8.99 -0.99
N LEU A 194 -24.53 9.61 -1.06
CA LEU A 194 -25.28 10.03 0.13
C LEU A 194 -25.60 8.84 1.04
N VAL A 195 -26.08 7.74 0.47
CA VAL A 195 -26.37 6.52 1.24
C VAL A 195 -25.10 5.91 1.81
N ALA A 196 -24.07 5.69 0.97
CA ALA A 196 -22.82 5.09 1.41
C ALA A 196 -22.13 5.92 2.50
N ALA A 197 -22.00 7.24 2.30
CA ALA A 197 -21.37 8.15 3.23
C ALA A 197 -22.16 8.34 4.53
N SER A 198 -23.50 8.30 4.49
CA SER A 198 -24.31 8.35 5.71
C SER A 198 -24.09 7.10 6.56
N ILE A 199 -24.08 5.93 5.93
CA ILE A 199 -23.79 4.66 6.61
C ILE A 199 -22.37 4.67 7.18
N GLY A 200 -21.39 5.12 6.39
CA GLY A 200 -20.00 5.25 6.83
C GLY A 200 -19.85 6.22 8.01
N ALA A 201 -20.49 7.39 7.95
CA ALA A 201 -20.49 8.38 9.04
C ALA A 201 -21.04 7.78 10.34
N ILE A 202 -22.21 7.11 10.27
CA ILE A 202 -22.84 6.46 11.43
C ILE A 202 -21.93 5.35 11.97
N SER A 203 -21.31 4.57 11.10
CA SER A 203 -20.41 3.47 11.47
C SER A 203 -19.16 3.96 12.20
N VAL A 204 -18.49 4.98 11.65
CA VAL A 204 -17.31 5.60 12.28
C VAL A 204 -17.71 6.27 13.60
N PHE A 205 -18.83 6.99 13.63
CA PHE A 205 -19.33 7.64 14.83
C PHE A 205 -19.56 6.61 15.95
N LYS A 206 -20.25 5.51 15.64
CA LYS A 206 -20.46 4.41 16.58
C LYS A 206 -19.13 3.81 17.04
N ALA A 207 -18.24 3.43 16.12
CA ALA A 207 -17.00 2.73 16.45
C ALA A 207 -16.06 3.58 17.34
N VAL A 208 -16.00 4.89 17.10
CA VAL A 208 -15.03 5.78 17.76
C VAL A 208 -15.61 6.48 18.97
N TYR A 209 -16.82 7.02 18.89
CA TYR A 209 -17.41 7.83 19.95
C TYR A 209 -18.28 7.02 20.92
N VAL A 210 -18.92 5.94 20.45
CA VAL A 210 -19.74 5.06 21.29
C VAL A 210 -18.92 3.88 21.82
N ASP A 211 -18.29 3.13 20.92
CA ASP A 211 -17.55 1.91 21.27
C ASP A 211 -16.10 2.19 21.74
N LYS A 212 -15.63 3.45 21.63
CA LYS A 212 -14.29 3.91 22.04
C LYS A 212 -13.15 3.03 21.51
N ARG A 213 -13.26 2.54 20.28
CA ARG A 213 -12.24 1.68 19.66
C ARG A 213 -11.10 2.52 19.09
N GLU A 214 -9.86 2.18 19.42
CA GLU A 214 -8.66 2.75 18.79
C GLU A 214 -8.39 2.04 17.46
N LEU A 215 -8.96 2.57 16.38
CA LEU A 215 -8.86 1.99 15.04
C LEU A 215 -7.97 2.84 14.13
N LYS A 216 -7.21 2.17 13.26
CA LYS A 216 -6.45 2.81 12.18
C LYS A 216 -7.37 3.13 11.00
N CYS A 217 -7.11 4.25 10.35
CA CYS A 217 -7.90 4.75 9.24
C CYS A 217 -7.65 3.93 7.97
N ALA A 218 -8.68 3.31 7.40
CA ALA A 218 -8.57 2.63 6.10
C ALA A 218 -8.48 3.61 4.93
N CYS A 219 -8.72 4.92 5.16
CA CYS A 219 -8.89 5.89 4.07
C CYS A 219 -7.60 6.24 3.31
N VAL A 220 -6.43 5.90 3.85
CA VAL A 220 -5.13 6.09 3.19
C VAL A 220 -4.50 4.74 2.82
N GLY A 221 -5.34 3.72 2.61
CA GLY A 221 -4.91 2.34 2.41
C GLY A 221 -4.64 1.60 3.73
N GLY A 222 -4.59 0.27 3.66
CA GLY A 222 -4.58 -0.61 4.82
C GLY A 222 -3.31 -0.58 5.69
N ASP A 223 -2.27 0.17 5.32
CA ASP A 223 -1.02 0.35 6.08
C ASP A 223 -0.91 1.69 6.81
N SER A 224 -2.01 2.44 6.87
CA SER A 224 -1.98 3.78 7.41
C SER A 224 -1.82 3.80 8.93
N LYS A 225 -0.91 4.63 9.43
CA LYS A 225 -0.79 4.99 10.85
C LYS A 225 -1.68 6.18 11.23
N VAL A 226 -2.61 6.56 10.35
CA VAL A 226 -3.56 7.64 10.60
C VAL A 226 -4.66 7.10 11.53
N PRO A 227 -5.02 7.79 12.61
CA PRO A 227 -6.15 7.38 13.43
C PRO A 227 -7.46 7.59 12.67
N LEU A 228 -8.35 6.60 12.70
CA LEU A 228 -9.61 6.58 11.94
C LEU A 228 -10.53 7.76 12.29
N GLY A 229 -10.60 8.10 13.58
CA GLY A 229 -11.70 8.90 14.16
C GLY A 229 -12.02 10.20 13.45
N PHE A 230 -11.17 11.21 13.61
CA PHE A 230 -11.49 12.55 13.10
C PHE A 230 -11.48 12.61 11.57
N VAL A 231 -10.51 11.97 10.93
CA VAL A 231 -10.30 12.08 9.47
C VAL A 231 -11.41 11.38 8.70
N SER A 232 -11.76 10.15 9.08
CA SER A 232 -12.78 9.37 8.36
C SER A 232 -14.19 9.92 8.61
N LEU A 233 -14.46 10.44 9.81
CA LEU A 233 -15.74 11.12 10.06
C LEU A 233 -15.86 12.40 9.23
N LEU A 234 -14.82 13.22 9.19
CA LEU A 234 -14.80 14.45 8.39
C LEU A 234 -15.04 14.15 6.90
N GLU A 235 -14.38 13.13 6.36
CA GLU A 235 -14.55 12.66 4.99
C GLU A 235 -16.01 12.30 4.68
N ASN A 236 -16.62 11.44 5.51
CA ASN A 236 -18.01 11.04 5.31
C ASN A 236 -18.98 12.23 5.41
N VAL A 237 -18.75 13.16 6.33
CA VAL A 237 -19.55 14.38 6.45
C VAL A 237 -19.40 15.26 5.20
N MET A 238 -18.19 15.46 4.69
CA MET A 238 -17.98 16.23 3.46
C MET A 238 -18.68 15.58 2.26
N MET A 239 -18.63 14.24 2.14
CA MET A 239 -19.34 13.51 1.08
C MET A 239 -20.86 13.68 1.18
N VAL A 240 -21.43 13.59 2.38
CA VAL A 240 -22.87 13.83 2.61
C VAL A 240 -23.26 15.25 2.23
N LEU A 241 -22.51 16.26 2.70
CA LEU A 241 -22.78 17.67 2.41
C LEU A 241 -22.72 17.95 0.92
N MET A 242 -21.70 17.44 0.24
CA MET A 242 -21.53 17.62 -1.20
C MET A 242 -22.62 16.88 -1.98
N ALA A 243 -22.99 15.67 -1.58
CA ALA A 243 -24.09 14.94 -2.24
C ALA A 243 -25.43 15.68 -2.13
N VAL A 244 -25.76 16.22 -0.95
CA VAL A 244 -26.95 17.05 -0.74
C VAL A 244 -26.89 18.33 -1.58
N TRP A 245 -25.74 19.01 -1.57
CA TRP A 245 -25.51 20.22 -2.36
C TRP A 245 -25.74 19.96 -3.86
N MET A 246 -25.17 18.88 -4.38
CA MET A 246 -25.32 18.53 -5.79
C MET A 246 -26.77 18.19 -6.13
N LEU A 247 -27.47 17.40 -5.31
CA LEU A 247 -28.87 17.05 -5.53
C LEU A 247 -29.78 18.29 -5.60
N ASN A 248 -29.54 19.29 -4.74
CA ASN A 248 -30.29 20.54 -4.77
C ASN A 248 -29.99 21.41 -6.01
N ASN A 249 -28.81 21.22 -6.63
CA ASN A 249 -28.35 21.99 -7.79
C ASN A 249 -28.45 21.23 -9.13
N VAL A 250 -28.98 19.99 -9.14
CA VAL A 250 -29.13 19.12 -10.33
C VAL A 250 -29.91 19.80 -11.47
N GLN A 251 -30.83 20.73 -11.17
CA GLN A 251 -31.72 21.35 -12.16
C GLN A 251 -31.06 22.30 -13.18
N LYS A 252 -29.81 22.78 -12.96
CA LYS A 252 -29.18 23.77 -13.86
C LYS A 252 -28.35 23.20 -15.02
N LEU A 253 -28.33 21.89 -15.21
CA LEU A 253 -27.29 21.20 -15.99
C LEU A 253 -27.83 20.25 -17.08
N THR A 254 -28.92 20.63 -17.75
CA THR A 254 -29.51 19.90 -18.89
C THR A 254 -28.72 20.11 -20.18
N GLY A 255 -27.70 19.28 -20.36
CA GLY A 255 -27.02 19.03 -21.64
C GLY A 255 -26.63 17.55 -21.68
N LEU A 256 -27.60 16.71 -22.07
CA LEU A 256 -27.67 15.27 -21.77
C LEU A 256 -26.69 14.40 -22.59
N GLU A 257 -26.39 14.78 -23.83
CA GLU A 257 -25.77 13.86 -24.80
C GLU A 257 -24.26 13.66 -24.61
N LEU A 258 -23.48 14.71 -24.31
CA LEU A 258 -22.02 14.60 -24.16
C LEU A 258 -21.59 14.14 -22.75
N ARG A 259 -22.47 14.35 -21.76
CA ARG A 259 -22.22 14.02 -20.35
C ARG A 259 -22.40 12.54 -20.04
N ILE A 260 -23.16 11.79 -20.82
CA ILE A 260 -23.34 10.36 -20.57
C ILE A 260 -22.25 9.53 -21.27
N LEU A 261 -21.77 9.99 -22.43
CA LEU A 261 -20.81 9.26 -23.26
C LEU A 261 -19.44 9.12 -22.60
N ILE A 262 -18.88 10.20 -22.03
CA ILE A 262 -17.53 10.18 -21.45
C ILE A 262 -17.44 9.26 -20.22
N PRO A 263 -18.37 9.30 -19.24
CA PRO A 263 -18.38 8.35 -18.14
C PRO A 263 -18.61 6.91 -18.55
N ILE A 264 -19.46 6.66 -19.56
CA ILE A 264 -19.66 5.30 -20.09
C ILE A 264 -18.35 4.79 -20.70
N LEU A 265 -17.64 5.62 -21.46
CA LEU A 265 -16.33 5.27 -22.01
C LEU A 265 -15.28 5.05 -20.92
N VAL A 266 -15.27 5.85 -19.86
CA VAL A 266 -14.38 5.67 -18.70
C VAL A 266 -14.73 4.41 -17.92
N LEU A 267 -16.02 4.11 -17.72
CA LEU A 267 -16.49 2.90 -17.05
C LEU A 267 -16.16 1.66 -17.88
N ILE A 268 -16.36 1.71 -19.20
CA ILE A 268 -15.95 0.65 -20.14
C ILE A 268 -14.43 0.47 -20.08
N ALA A 269 -13.64 1.55 -20.12
CA ALA A 269 -12.19 1.47 -20.01
C ALA A 269 -11.74 0.91 -18.66
N ALA A 270 -12.40 1.27 -17.55
CA ALA A 270 -12.09 0.74 -16.22
C ALA A 270 -12.46 -0.74 -16.08
N ILE A 271 -13.61 -1.16 -16.65
CA ILE A 271 -14.02 -2.57 -16.70
C ILE A 271 -13.07 -3.37 -17.59
N ASP A 272 -12.71 -2.85 -18.77
CA ASP A 272 -11.78 -3.48 -19.69
C ASP A 272 -10.37 -3.57 -19.08
N LEU A 273 -9.91 -2.52 -18.39
CA LEU A 273 -8.66 -2.54 -17.62
C LEU A 273 -8.73 -3.56 -16.49
N TYR A 274 -9.82 -3.65 -15.72
CA TYR A 274 -9.98 -4.64 -14.64
C TYR A 274 -9.97 -6.08 -15.16
N ILE A 275 -10.72 -6.34 -16.25
CA ILE A 275 -10.78 -7.66 -16.89
C ILE A 275 -9.41 -8.03 -17.50
N ASN A 276 -8.77 -7.10 -18.20
CA ASN A 276 -7.48 -7.36 -18.86
C ASN A 276 -6.31 -7.40 -17.87
N TYR A 277 -6.34 -6.62 -16.78
CA TYR A 277 -5.36 -6.70 -15.70
C TYR A 277 -5.42 -8.06 -15.00
N GLY A 278 -6.63 -8.57 -14.72
CA GLY A 278 -6.81 -9.93 -14.23
C GLY A 278 -6.27 -10.97 -15.21
N ARG A 279 -6.54 -10.82 -16.50
CA ARG A 279 -6.13 -11.77 -17.55
C ARG A 279 -4.61 -11.80 -17.79
N VAL A 280 -3.93 -10.64 -17.77
CA VAL A 280 -2.47 -10.55 -17.89
C VAL A 280 -1.80 -11.22 -16.70
N ASN A 281 -2.23 -10.94 -15.47
CA ASN A 281 -1.66 -11.58 -14.29
C ASN A 281 -1.95 -13.09 -14.23
N SER A 282 -3.14 -13.54 -14.65
CA SER A 282 -3.42 -14.98 -14.77
C SER A 282 -2.54 -15.65 -15.83
N SER A 283 -2.32 -15.02 -16.98
CA SER A 283 -1.46 -15.58 -18.04
C SER A 283 0.03 -15.59 -17.70
N VAL A 284 0.50 -14.62 -16.90
CA VAL A 284 1.88 -14.60 -16.38
C VAL A 284 2.05 -15.66 -15.29
N ALA A 285 1.06 -15.81 -14.41
CA ALA A 285 1.06 -16.87 -13.39
C ALA A 285 1.00 -18.28 -13.99
N GLU A 286 0.21 -18.49 -15.06
CA GLU A 286 0.17 -19.78 -15.79
C GLU A 286 1.46 -20.03 -16.59
N ALA A 287 2.16 -18.97 -17.04
CA ALA A 287 3.44 -19.11 -17.72
C ALA A 287 4.61 -19.42 -16.77
N GLU A 288 4.62 -18.85 -15.55
CA GLU A 288 5.63 -19.16 -14.51
C GLU A 288 5.43 -20.54 -13.87
N GLN A 289 4.19 -21.03 -13.72
CA GLN A 289 3.91 -22.34 -13.11
C GLN A 289 4.33 -23.55 -13.97
N SER A 290 4.70 -23.34 -15.24
CA SER A 290 5.03 -24.43 -16.17
C SER A 290 6.52 -24.79 -16.24
N GLU A 291 7.42 -24.08 -15.54
CA GLU A 291 8.85 -24.41 -15.56
C GLU A 291 9.21 -25.45 -14.50
N ALA A 292 9.73 -26.60 -14.96
CA ALA A 292 10.29 -27.66 -14.12
C ALA A 292 11.48 -27.13 -13.29
N LEU A 293 11.44 -27.29 -11.96
CA LEU A 293 12.49 -26.82 -11.06
C LEU A 293 13.82 -27.57 -11.25
N VAL A 294 13.76 -28.86 -11.59
CA VAL A 294 14.93 -29.72 -11.83
C VAL A 294 14.65 -30.67 -12.99
N GLN A 295 15.64 -30.90 -13.86
CA GLN A 295 15.56 -31.97 -14.86
C GLN A 295 15.91 -33.32 -14.23
N ILE A 296 14.96 -34.26 -14.24
CA ILE A 296 15.13 -35.62 -13.73
C ILE A 296 15.04 -36.60 -14.89
N GLU A 297 16.12 -37.35 -15.13
CA GLU A 297 16.11 -38.45 -16.08
C GLU A 297 15.67 -39.75 -15.40
N ILE A 298 14.55 -40.31 -15.87
CA ILE A 298 14.09 -41.63 -15.43
C ILE A 298 14.63 -42.70 -16.40
N PRO A 299 15.19 -43.81 -15.90
CA PRO A 299 15.60 -44.93 -16.73
C PRO A 299 14.46 -45.46 -17.63
N SER A 300 14.79 -45.87 -18.85
CA SER A 300 13.82 -46.42 -19.81
C SER A 300 13.16 -47.73 -19.35
N GLU A 301 13.79 -48.45 -18.41
CA GLU A 301 13.25 -49.65 -17.79
C GLU A 301 13.21 -49.49 -16.26
N LEU A 302 12.01 -49.68 -15.70
CA LEU A 302 11.79 -49.69 -14.26
C LEU A 302 11.59 -51.12 -13.77
N SER A 303 12.17 -51.45 -12.61
CA SER A 303 11.88 -52.73 -11.95
C SER A 303 10.40 -52.84 -11.58
N GLY A 304 9.89 -54.06 -11.39
CA GLY A 304 8.47 -54.27 -11.08
C GLY A 304 7.97 -53.50 -9.85
N LEU A 305 8.81 -53.34 -8.82
CA LEU A 305 8.51 -52.50 -7.65
C LEU A 305 8.54 -51.00 -8.00
N ALA A 306 9.49 -50.56 -8.83
CA ALA A 306 9.58 -49.17 -9.25
C ALA A 306 8.40 -48.75 -10.16
N THR A 307 7.86 -49.65 -10.99
CA THR A 307 6.64 -49.39 -11.77
C THR A 307 5.42 -49.15 -10.86
N ILE A 308 5.32 -49.90 -9.76
CA ILE A 308 4.25 -49.71 -8.77
C ILE A 308 4.43 -48.35 -8.08
N GLY A 309 5.65 -48.01 -7.69
CA GLY A 309 5.99 -46.70 -7.12
C GLY A 309 5.64 -45.54 -8.06
N LYS A 310 6.01 -45.64 -9.35
CA LYS A 310 5.67 -44.63 -10.36
C LYS A 310 4.16 -44.43 -10.50
N ARG A 311 3.38 -45.51 -10.57
CA ARG A 311 1.91 -45.41 -10.63
C ARG A 311 1.32 -44.74 -9.38
N GLY A 312 1.88 -45.02 -8.21
CA GLY A 312 1.49 -44.36 -6.96
C GLY A 312 1.77 -42.86 -6.98
N PHE A 313 2.95 -42.48 -7.48
CA PHE A 313 3.37 -41.09 -7.62
C PHE A 313 2.52 -40.34 -8.67
N ASP A 314 2.37 -40.90 -9.88
CA ASP A 314 1.60 -40.30 -10.97
C ASP A 314 0.15 -40.01 -10.54
N LYS A 315 -0.43 -40.88 -9.71
CA LYS A 315 -1.83 -40.75 -9.27
C LYS A 315 -2.01 -39.72 -8.16
N ASN A 316 -1.07 -39.62 -7.22
CA ASN A 316 -1.29 -38.90 -5.96
C ASN A 316 -0.43 -37.65 -5.81
N CYS A 317 0.69 -37.56 -6.52
CA CYS A 317 1.74 -36.58 -6.27
C CYS A 317 2.06 -35.71 -7.48
N ALA A 318 1.98 -36.26 -8.71
CA ALA A 318 2.38 -35.55 -9.93
C ALA A 318 1.61 -34.25 -10.19
N ALA A 319 0.36 -34.12 -9.70
CA ALA A 319 -0.42 -32.90 -9.82
C ALA A 319 0.22 -31.70 -9.10
N CYS A 320 0.94 -31.92 -8.01
CA CYS A 320 1.62 -30.87 -7.25
C CYS A 320 3.12 -30.81 -7.56
N HIS A 321 3.77 -31.97 -7.72
CA HIS A 321 5.22 -32.09 -7.88
C HIS A 321 5.67 -32.13 -9.35
N GLY A 322 4.76 -31.98 -10.31
CA GLY A 322 5.05 -32.11 -11.73
C GLY A 322 5.27 -33.57 -12.17
N GLU A 323 5.29 -33.79 -13.48
CA GLU A 323 5.63 -35.10 -14.04
C GLU A 323 7.04 -35.50 -13.58
N ASN A 324 7.23 -36.77 -13.22
CA ASN A 324 8.53 -37.31 -12.80
C ASN A 324 9.16 -36.61 -11.58
N ALA A 325 8.37 -35.90 -10.77
CA ALA A 325 8.83 -35.19 -9.58
C ALA A 325 9.81 -34.05 -9.88
N VAL A 326 9.66 -33.37 -11.02
CA VAL A 326 10.55 -32.26 -11.40
C VAL A 326 10.38 -30.99 -10.57
N GLY A 327 9.33 -30.93 -9.75
CA GLY A 327 8.94 -29.77 -8.95
C GLY A 327 8.27 -28.67 -9.79
N GLN A 328 7.47 -27.85 -9.14
CA GLN A 328 6.78 -26.69 -9.72
C GLN A 328 7.10 -25.45 -8.88
N ASP A 329 7.62 -24.39 -9.50
CA ASP A 329 8.01 -23.19 -8.78
C ASP A 329 6.82 -22.57 -8.03
N GLY A 330 7.04 -22.23 -6.76
CA GLY A 330 5.99 -21.72 -5.87
C GLY A 330 4.87 -22.70 -5.47
N VAL A 331 4.85 -23.94 -5.96
CA VAL A 331 3.79 -24.93 -5.67
C VAL A 331 4.31 -26.09 -4.80
N ALA A 332 5.31 -26.83 -5.28
CA ALA A 332 5.91 -27.93 -4.53
C ALA A 332 7.33 -28.23 -5.03
N PRO A 333 8.28 -28.60 -4.14
CA PRO A 333 9.63 -28.95 -4.54
C PRO A 333 9.66 -30.25 -5.38
N PRO A 334 10.75 -30.53 -6.09
CA PRO A 334 11.02 -31.85 -6.67
C PRO A 334 10.90 -32.97 -5.63
#